data_AF-A0A3D4A8E7-F1
#
_entry.id   AF-A0A3D4A8E7-F1
#
_cell.length_a   1.000
_cell.length_b   1.000
_cell.length_c   1.000
_cell.angle_alpha   90.00
_cell.angle_beta   90.00
_cell.angle_gamma   90.00
#
_symmetry.space_group_name_H-M   'P 1'
#
loop_
_entity.id
_entity.type
_entity.pdbx_description
1 polymer ?
#
loop_
_entity_poly.entity_id
_entity_poly.type
_entity_poly.pdbx_seq_one_letter_code
_entity_poly.pdbx_strand_id
1 'polypeptide(L)'
;FNNLVRQAQERSMAERRAYLIVWREKEVVLRPEVFAKDEEAKVLSEFQIGRGDVLKLTLPAALTKNPPAEWIFWPSGTCEPAVVAFSGRDGSWSAHYSALTARAELTSYAAR
;
A
#
# COMPACT_ATOMS: atom_id res chain seq x y z
N PHE A 1 8.74 -3.02 0.98
CA PHE A 1 7.29 -2.78 0.76
C PHE A 1 6.38 -3.72 1.57
N ASN A 2 6.51 -5.06 1.51
CA ASN A 2 5.61 -6.00 2.22
C ASN A 2 5.42 -5.73 3.73
N ASN A 3 6.44 -5.25 4.43
CA ASN A 3 6.30 -4.85 5.84
C ASN A 3 5.30 -3.70 6.04
N LEU A 4 5.20 -2.75 5.10
CA LEU A 4 4.23 -1.67 5.15
C LEU A 4 2.79 -2.20 5.01
N VAL A 5 2.59 -3.14 4.08
CA VAL A 5 1.30 -3.83 3.86
C VAL A 5 0.86 -4.61 5.09
N ARG A 6 1.79 -5.40 5.67
CA ARG A 6 1.53 -6.14 6.92
C ARG A 6 1.12 -5.20 8.05
N GLN A 7 1.84 -4.09 8.22
CA GLN A 7 1.50 -3.11 9.26
C GLN A 7 0.14 -2.45 9.05
N ALA A 8 -0.24 -2.15 7.80
CA ALA A 8 -1.55 -1.59 7.50
C ALA A 8 -2.67 -2.54 7.94
N GLN A 9 -2.55 -3.83 7.61
CA GLN A 9 -3.50 -4.86 8.04
C GLN A 9 -3.52 -5.05 9.56
N GLU A 10 -2.36 -5.20 10.19
CA GLU A 10 -2.27 -5.42 11.65
C GLU A 10 -2.89 -4.27 12.44
N ARG A 11 -2.60 -3.02 12.04
CA ARG A 11 -3.15 -1.83 12.70
C ARG A 11 -4.64 -1.68 12.46
N SER A 12 -5.12 -1.96 11.24
CA SER A 12 -6.55 -1.83 10.94
C SER A 12 -7.40 -2.75 11.81
N MET A 13 -6.91 -3.98 12.05
CA MET A 13 -7.55 -4.94 12.97
C MET A 13 -7.42 -4.55 14.43
N ALA A 14 -6.20 -4.19 14.87
CA ALA A 14 -5.91 -3.91 16.27
C ALA A 14 -6.68 -2.68 16.77
N GLU A 15 -6.79 -1.66 15.94
CA GLU A 15 -7.44 -0.39 16.29
C GLU A 15 -8.89 -0.33 15.80
N ARG A 16 -9.36 -1.36 15.09
CA ARG A 16 -10.70 -1.45 14.48
C ARG A 16 -11.03 -0.21 13.64
N ARG A 17 -10.07 0.22 12.83
CA ARG A 17 -10.11 1.48 12.08
C ARG A 17 -9.56 1.28 10.68
N ALA A 18 -10.07 2.03 9.72
CA ALA A 18 -9.55 2.02 8.36
C ALA A 18 -8.18 2.74 8.26
N TYR A 19 -7.30 2.15 7.46
CA TYR A 19 -5.96 2.63 7.19
C TYR A 19 -5.72 2.73 5.67
N LEU A 20 -4.88 3.69 5.28
CA LEU A 20 -4.48 3.92 3.89
C LEU A 20 -2.98 3.79 3.74
N ILE A 21 -2.58 3.08 2.68
CA ILE A 21 -1.24 3.21 2.09
C ILE A 21 -1.34 4.23 0.96
N VAL A 22 -0.64 5.36 1.08
CA VAL A 22 -0.74 6.51 0.16
C VAL A 22 0.58 6.70 -0.57
N TRP A 23 0.52 6.74 -1.90
CA TRP A 23 1.66 7.06 -2.76
C TRP A 23 1.86 8.57 -2.82
N ARG A 24 3.10 9.00 -2.58
CA ARG A 24 3.57 10.38 -2.73
C ARG A 24 4.74 10.41 -3.70
N GLU A 25 5.28 11.59 -3.98
CA GLU A 25 6.32 11.80 -4.99
C GLU A 25 7.57 10.92 -4.80
N LYS A 26 8.01 10.72 -3.54
CA LYS A 26 9.27 10.03 -3.21
C LYS A 26 9.11 8.92 -2.19
N GLU A 27 7.89 8.66 -1.75
CA GLU A 27 7.62 7.75 -0.66
C GLU A 27 6.22 7.15 -0.79
N VAL A 28 6.01 6.04 -0.10
CA VAL A 28 4.69 5.50 0.18
C VAL A 28 4.51 5.44 1.69
N VAL A 29 3.41 6.01 2.19
CA VAL A 29 3.19 6.20 3.62
C VAL A 29 1.95 5.48 4.11
N LEU A 30 2.00 4.98 5.35
CA LEU A 30 0.86 4.43 6.07
C LEU A 30 0.27 5.48 7.02
N ARG A 31 -1.05 5.70 6.92
CA ARG A 31 -1.81 6.62 7.78
C ARG A 31 -3.26 6.14 8.00
N PRO A 32 -3.96 6.59 9.04
CA PRO A 32 -5.40 6.45 9.14
C PRO A 32 -6.13 7.06 7.94
N GLU A 33 -7.29 6.50 7.59
CA GLU A 33 -8.18 7.07 6.55
C GLU A 33 -8.72 8.44 6.99
N VAL A 34 -9.32 8.45 8.18
CA VAL A 34 -9.83 9.63 8.89
C VAL A 34 -8.96 9.82 10.12
N PHE A 35 -8.67 11.05 10.53
CA PHE A 35 -7.95 11.37 11.77
C PHE A 35 -8.94 11.74 12.88
N ALA A 36 -8.66 11.38 14.13
CA ALA A 36 -9.46 11.85 15.26
C ALA A 36 -9.20 13.36 15.50
N LYS A 37 -10.14 14.03 16.19
CA LYS A 37 -10.14 15.50 16.34
C LYS A 37 -8.82 16.08 16.89
N ASP A 38 -8.09 15.31 17.70
CA ASP A 38 -6.84 15.71 18.34
C ASP A 38 -5.66 14.79 17.94
N GLU A 39 -5.82 14.00 16.88
CA GLU A 39 -4.77 13.11 16.39
C GLU A 39 -3.89 13.84 15.38
N GLU A 40 -2.60 13.95 15.69
CA GLU A 40 -1.64 14.45 14.73
C GLU A 40 -1.58 13.53 13.50
N ALA A 41 -1.63 14.13 12.31
CA ALA A 41 -1.47 13.43 11.04
C ALA A 41 -0.01 12.99 10.82
N LYS A 42 0.49 12.13 11.71
CA LYS A 42 1.83 11.56 11.63
C LYS A 42 1.83 10.38 10.68
N VAL A 43 2.86 10.34 9.84
CA VAL A 43 3.21 9.14 9.07
C VAL A 43 3.63 8.07 10.06
N LEU A 44 2.91 6.95 10.09
CA LEU A 44 3.19 5.88 11.04
C LEU A 44 4.31 4.96 10.57
N SER A 45 4.46 4.86 9.25
CA SER A 45 5.52 4.13 8.58
C SER A 45 5.61 4.58 7.14
N GLU A 46 6.81 4.49 6.59
CA GLU A 46 7.12 4.92 5.24
C GLU A 46 7.97 3.88 4.49
N PHE A 47 7.84 3.90 3.19
CA PHE A 47 8.69 3.20 2.24
C PHE A 47 9.24 4.22 1.25
N GLN A 48 10.54 4.49 1.33
CA GLN A 48 11.21 5.45 0.45
C GLN A 48 11.37 4.85 -0.96
N ILE A 49 11.09 5.66 -1.98
CA ILE A 49 11.29 5.32 -3.39
C ILE A 49 12.62 5.94 -3.83
N GLY A 50 13.57 5.11 -4.26
CA GLY A 50 14.88 5.55 -4.71
C GLY A 50 14.80 6.43 -5.96
N ARG A 51 15.83 7.26 -6.18
CA ARG A 51 15.87 8.15 -7.35
C ARG A 51 15.91 7.34 -8.65
N GLY A 52 14.87 7.48 -9.45
CA GLY A 52 14.71 6.78 -10.72
C GLY A 52 14.01 5.43 -10.59
N ASP A 53 13.69 5.00 -9.37
CA ASP A 53 12.84 3.85 -9.14
C ASP A 53 11.37 4.27 -9.24
N VAL A 54 10.52 3.31 -9.61
CA VAL A 54 9.08 3.49 -9.76
C VAL A 54 8.38 2.40 -8.99
N LEU A 55 7.43 2.77 -8.14
CA LEU A 55 6.52 1.85 -7.46
C LEU A 55 5.08 2.22 -7.85
N LYS A 56 4.44 1.37 -8.66
CA LYS A 56 3.11 1.61 -9.21
C LYS A 56 2.06 0.80 -8.47
N LEU A 57 0.96 1.45 -8.10
CA LEU A 57 -0.29 0.82 -7.65
C LEU A 57 -1.26 0.66 -8.82
N THR A 58 -1.93 -0.48 -8.90
CA THR A 58 -3.08 -0.72 -9.77
C THR A 58 -4.20 -1.35 -8.95
N LEU A 59 -5.39 -0.74 -9.00
CA LEU A 59 -6.60 -1.19 -8.29
C LEU A 59 -7.58 -1.81 -9.29
N PRO A 60 -7.54 -3.14 -9.52
CA PRO A 60 -8.38 -3.80 -10.53
C PRO A 60 -9.89 -3.70 -10.27
N ALA A 61 -10.30 -3.45 -9.03
CA ALA A 61 -11.70 -3.29 -8.65
C ALA A 61 -12.17 -1.82 -8.61
N ALA A 62 -11.29 -0.86 -8.94
CA ALA A 62 -11.64 0.55 -8.89
C ALA A 62 -12.74 0.87 -9.92
N LEU A 63 -13.77 1.59 -9.47
CA LEU A 63 -14.92 1.99 -10.29
C LEU A 63 -14.64 3.22 -11.17
N THR A 64 -13.48 3.85 -11.00
CA THR A 64 -13.09 5.05 -11.74
C THR A 64 -11.83 4.80 -12.54
N LYS A 65 -11.68 5.50 -13.67
CA LYS A 65 -10.52 5.35 -14.56
C LYS A 65 -9.20 5.76 -13.90
N ASN A 66 -9.25 6.77 -13.02
CA ASN A 66 -8.10 7.34 -12.33
C ASN A 66 -8.42 7.41 -10.82
N PRO A 67 -8.39 6.27 -10.11
CA PRO A 67 -8.59 6.30 -8.67
C PRO A 67 -7.46 7.08 -7.99
N PRO A 68 -7.69 7.59 -6.77
CA PRO A 68 -6.63 8.14 -5.95
C PRO A 68 -5.46 7.15 -5.82
N ALA A 69 -4.25 7.66 -5.68
CA ALA A 69 -3.05 6.85 -5.49
C ALA A 69 -2.95 6.34 -4.04
N GLU A 70 -4.02 5.72 -3.57
CA GLU A 70 -4.26 5.34 -2.18
C GLU A 70 -4.82 3.92 -2.17
N TRP A 71 -4.46 3.13 -1.16
CA TRP A 71 -4.90 1.75 -1.04
C TRP A 71 -5.43 1.49 0.37
N ILE A 72 -6.71 1.13 0.44
CA ILE A 72 -7.47 1.03 1.69
C ILE A 72 -7.42 -0.37 2.34
N PHE A 73 -7.28 -0.36 3.66
CA PHE A 73 -7.36 -1.49 4.58
C PHE A 73 -8.48 -1.22 5.57
N TRP A 74 -9.49 -2.10 5.60
CA TRP A 74 -10.66 -1.96 6.45
C TRP A 74 -10.40 -2.49 7.86
N PRO A 75 -11.24 -2.11 8.85
CA PRO A 75 -11.17 -2.60 10.24
C PRO A 75 -11.15 -4.14 10.40
N SER A 76 -11.64 -4.87 9.40
CA SER A 76 -11.63 -6.33 9.32
C SER A 76 -10.26 -6.93 8.96
N GLY A 77 -9.27 -6.12 8.57
CA GLY A 77 -7.99 -6.59 8.04
C GLY A 77 -8.02 -6.99 6.57
N THR A 78 -9.19 -6.87 5.92
CA THR A 78 -9.31 -6.97 4.47
C THR A 78 -8.86 -5.67 3.81
N CYS A 79 -8.45 -5.75 2.55
CA CYS A 79 -8.05 -4.60 1.76
C CYS A 79 -8.68 -4.68 0.38
N GLU A 80 -8.68 -3.56 -0.35
CA GLU A 80 -8.99 -3.61 -1.77
C GLU A 80 -8.01 -4.57 -2.48
N PRO A 81 -8.42 -5.38 -3.46
CA PRO A 81 -7.45 -6.14 -4.26
C PRO A 81 -6.53 -5.16 -5.00
N ALA A 82 -5.24 -5.43 -5.01
CA ALA A 82 -4.26 -4.55 -5.65
C ALA A 82 -3.16 -5.32 -6.36
N VAL A 83 -2.62 -4.72 -7.41
CA VAL A 83 -1.36 -5.12 -8.03
C VAL A 83 -0.35 -4.02 -7.77
N VAL A 84 0.80 -4.39 -7.20
CA VAL A 84 1.90 -3.45 -6.99
C VAL A 84 3.09 -3.92 -7.81
N ALA A 85 3.64 -3.00 -8.61
CA ALA A 85 4.79 -3.26 -9.45
C ALA A 85 5.92 -2.28 -9.14
N PHE A 86 7.12 -2.80 -8.94
CA PHE A 86 8.34 -2.05 -8.78
C PHE A 86 9.24 -2.21 -10.00
N SER A 87 9.90 -1.14 -10.40
CA SER A 87 10.98 -1.16 -11.38
C SER A 87 12.02 -0.13 -10.96
N GLY A 88 13.28 -0.55 -10.89
CA GLY A 88 14.35 0.28 -10.37
C GLY A 88 15.74 -0.28 -10.63
N ARG A 89 16.72 0.29 -9.94
CA ARG A 89 18.13 -0.12 -10.09
C ARG A 89 18.37 -1.57 -9.69
N ASP A 90 17.65 -2.04 -8.66
CA ASP A 90 17.79 -3.38 -8.08
C ASP A 90 16.94 -4.43 -8.82
N GLY A 91 16.43 -4.08 -10.00
CA GLY A 91 15.59 -4.95 -10.84
C GLY A 91 14.13 -4.54 -10.81
N SER A 92 13.26 -5.49 -11.11
CA SER A 92 11.82 -5.27 -11.19
C SER A 92 11.04 -6.45 -10.63
N TRP A 93 9.89 -6.16 -10.02
CA TRP A 93 8.97 -7.18 -9.55
C TRP A 93 7.53 -6.70 -9.65
N SER A 94 6.60 -7.64 -9.74
CA SER A 94 5.17 -7.39 -9.67
C SER A 94 4.52 -8.41 -8.75
N ALA A 95 3.60 -7.97 -7.91
CA ALA A 95 2.87 -8.84 -7.00
C ALA A 95 1.38 -8.49 -6.95
N HIS A 96 0.55 -9.53 -6.89
CA HIS A 96 -0.88 -9.43 -6.62
C HIS A 96 -1.10 -9.56 -5.11
N TYR A 97 -1.88 -8.66 -4.54
CA TYR A 97 -2.22 -8.68 -3.12
C TYR A 97 -3.66 -9.15 -2.92
N SER A 98 -3.81 -10.18 -2.10
CA SER A 98 -5.11 -10.76 -1.77
C SER A 98 -5.96 -9.80 -0.94
N ALA A 99 -7.19 -9.52 -1.40
CA ALA A 99 -8.15 -8.69 -0.67
C ALA A 99 -8.51 -9.23 0.73
N LEU A 100 -8.38 -10.54 0.94
CA LEU A 100 -8.76 -11.19 2.20
C LEU A 100 -7.62 -11.26 3.21
N THR A 101 -6.37 -11.35 2.73
CA THR A 101 -5.22 -11.65 3.59
C THR A 101 -4.11 -10.63 3.49
N ALA A 102 -4.19 -9.67 2.58
CA ALA A 102 -3.12 -8.72 2.25
C ALA A 102 -1.77 -9.39 1.89
N ARG A 103 -1.76 -10.70 1.62
CA ARG A 103 -0.55 -11.43 1.24
C ARG A 103 -0.24 -11.20 -0.23
N ALA A 104 1.04 -11.03 -0.51
CA ALA A 104 1.58 -10.91 -1.84
C ALA A 104 1.75 -12.28 -2.49
N GLU A 105 1.30 -12.39 -3.73
CA GLU A 105 1.65 -13.45 -4.67
C GLU A 105 2.49 -12.81 -5.78
N LEU A 106 3.74 -13.26 -5.93
CA LEU A 106 4.67 -12.70 -6.92
C LEU A 106 4.26 -13.16 -8.33
N THR A 107 3.96 -12.21 -9.21
CA THR A 107 3.55 -12.49 -10.60
C THR A 107 4.67 -12.28 -11.61
N SER A 108 5.65 -11.45 -11.29
CA SER A 108 6.89 -11.35 -12.08
C SER A 108 8.06 -10.95 -11.18
N TYR A 109 9.25 -11.40 -11.56
CA TYR A 109 10.48 -11.07 -10.86
C TYR A 109 11.66 -11.12 -11.82
N ALA A 110 12.44 -10.04 -11.84
CA ALA A 110 13.70 -9.96 -12.55
C ALA A 110 14.70 -9.22 -11.65
N ALA A 111 15.61 -9.97 -11.03
CA ALA A 111 16.75 -9.41 -10.32
C ALA A 111 17.77 -8.84 -11.33
N ARG A 112 18.54 -7.85 -10.88
CA ARG A 112 19.66 -7.30 -11.63
C ARG A 112 20.98 -7.58 -10.94
#